data_AF-A0A3M1F2J0-F1
#
_entry.id   AF-A0A3M1F2J0-F1
#
_cell.length_a   1.000
_cell.length_b   1.000
_cell.length_c   1.000
_cell.angle_alpha   90.00
_cell.angle_beta   90.00
_cell.angle_gamma   90.00
#
_symmetry.space_group_name_H-M   'P 1'
#
loop_
_entity.id
_entity.type
_entity.pdbx_description
1 polymer ?
#
loop_
_entity_poly.entity_id
_entity_poly.type
_entity_poly.pdbx_seq_one_letter_code
_entity_poly.pdbx_strand_id
1 'polypeptide(L)'
;RSDYYLVKGRVDAPVEPVPWMGLREAEPWTKFGRNLAIIVSGITLVMMLLGRMPTAQEAMSVLPLLPAVLLFAAMNAFNEELPGRAALLSQLVGVVGKQQALLLTAALFGLGHFYGVPPGLSGVLLAGFFGWLLSKSMVETEGFFWAWTIHFLQDVLIFAFLAMVRGG
;
A
#
# COMPACT_ATOMS: atom_id res chain seq x y z
N ARG A 1 -9.64 20.68 -6.61
CA ARG A 1 -10.76 19.79 -6.28
C ARG A 1 -10.17 18.50 -5.73
N SER A 2 -10.43 18.18 -4.46
CA SER A 2 -10.01 16.92 -3.81
C SER A 2 -10.94 15.76 -4.13
N ASP A 3 -12.03 16.00 -4.88
CA ASP A 3 -13.10 15.04 -5.20
C ASP A 3 -12.61 13.72 -5.79
N TYR A 4 -11.46 13.72 -6.49
CA TYR A 4 -10.85 12.52 -7.07
C TYR A 4 -9.63 12.00 -6.31
N TYR A 5 -9.30 12.61 -5.17
CA TYR A 5 -8.13 12.30 -4.34
C TYR A 5 -6.76 12.44 -5.02
N LEU A 6 -6.67 12.88 -6.29
CA LEU A 6 -5.41 13.06 -7.05
C LEU A 6 -4.63 14.33 -6.68
N VAL A 7 -4.57 14.61 -5.40
CA VAL A 7 -3.84 15.73 -4.80
C VAL A 7 -3.05 15.21 -3.59
N LYS A 8 -2.12 16.01 -3.07
CA LYS A 8 -1.38 15.66 -1.86
C LYS A 8 -2.31 15.42 -0.64
N GLY A 9 -3.40 16.17 -0.55
CA GLY A 9 -4.30 16.16 0.60
C GLY A 9 -3.69 16.79 1.86
N ARG A 10 -4.41 16.67 2.98
CA ARG A 10 -4.00 17.05 4.33
C ARG A 10 -3.27 15.89 4.99
N VAL A 11 -1.97 15.78 4.72
CA VAL A 11 -1.12 14.65 5.15
C VAL A 11 -1.01 14.49 6.67
N ASP A 12 -1.36 15.51 7.44
CA ASP A 12 -1.38 15.58 8.90
C ASP A 12 -2.79 15.50 9.50
N ALA A 13 -3.83 15.26 8.69
CA ALA A 13 -5.19 15.06 9.17
C ALA A 13 -5.23 13.98 10.27
N PRO A 14 -6.15 14.09 11.24
CA PRO A 14 -6.26 13.09 12.30
C PRO A 14 -6.75 11.76 11.74
N VAL A 15 -6.09 10.66 12.10
CA VAL A 15 -6.60 9.32 11.85
C VAL A 15 -7.76 9.04 12.80
N GLU A 16 -8.91 8.58 12.27
CA GLU A 16 -10.01 8.16 13.15
C GLU A 16 -9.59 6.92 13.96
N PRO A 17 -9.86 6.88 15.28
CA PRO A 17 -9.48 5.76 16.14
C PRO A 17 -9.93 4.41 15.61
N VAL A 18 -9.07 3.42 15.79
CA VAL A 18 -9.32 2.02 15.46
C VAL A 18 -8.90 1.17 16.67
N PRO A 19 -9.77 1.03 17.70
CA PRO A 19 -9.39 0.46 18.99
C PRO A 19 -8.82 -0.97 18.91
N TRP A 20 -9.33 -1.78 17.97
CA TRP A 20 -8.87 -3.15 17.77
C TRP A 20 -7.46 -3.24 17.15
N MET A 21 -6.95 -2.17 16.55
CA MET A 21 -5.55 -2.03 16.12
C MET A 21 -4.68 -1.34 17.18
N GLY A 22 -5.20 -1.09 18.38
CA GLY A 22 -4.50 -0.36 19.44
C GLY A 22 -4.52 1.18 19.28
N LEU A 23 -5.11 1.71 18.20
CA LEU A 23 -5.29 3.16 18.02
C LEU A 23 -6.55 3.61 18.76
N ARG A 24 -6.40 3.99 20.03
CA ARG A 24 -7.53 4.39 20.90
C ARG A 24 -7.89 5.87 20.79
N GLU A 25 -6.94 6.70 20.43
CA GLU A 25 -7.09 8.15 20.30
C GLU A 25 -6.68 8.59 18.90
N ALA A 26 -7.21 9.73 18.46
CA ALA A 26 -6.82 10.31 17.18
C ALA A 26 -5.38 10.81 17.25
N GLU A 27 -4.58 10.50 16.24
CA GLU A 27 -3.24 11.04 16.06
C GLU A 27 -3.06 11.53 14.61
N PRO A 28 -2.10 12.40 14.30
CA PRO A 28 -1.93 12.86 12.93
C PRO A 28 -1.45 11.72 12.01
N TRP A 29 -1.95 11.71 10.77
CA TRP A 29 -1.53 10.76 9.74
C TRP A 29 -0.03 10.79 9.46
N THR A 30 0.68 11.88 9.77
CA THR A 30 2.15 11.93 9.73
C THR A 30 2.83 10.96 10.69
N LYS A 31 2.26 10.76 11.88
CA LYS A 31 2.75 9.77 12.85
C LYS A 31 2.26 8.38 12.47
N PHE A 32 0.95 8.23 12.27
CA PHE A 32 0.34 6.93 12.00
C PHE A 32 0.83 6.35 10.67
N GLY A 33 0.75 7.12 9.58
CA GLY A 33 1.18 6.72 8.24
C GLY A 33 2.66 6.40 8.14
N ARG A 34 3.53 7.16 8.82
CA ARG A 34 4.97 6.85 8.89
C ARG A 34 5.21 5.52 9.61
N ASN A 35 4.59 5.32 10.77
CA ASN A 35 4.75 4.07 11.53
C ASN A 35 4.19 2.89 10.74
N LEU A 36 3.04 3.08 10.07
CA LEU A 36 2.45 2.09 9.19
C LEU A 36 3.41 1.74 8.05
N ALA A 37 3.98 2.73 7.36
CA ALA A 37 4.96 2.53 6.29
C ALA A 37 6.16 1.71 6.75
N ILE A 38 6.72 2.02 7.92
CA ILE A 38 7.85 1.28 8.51
C ILE A 38 7.46 -0.16 8.83
N ILE A 39 6.32 -0.34 9.52
CA ILE A 39 5.84 -1.66 9.94
C ILE A 39 5.56 -2.54 8.74
N VAL A 40 4.77 -2.07 7.76
CA VAL A 40 4.43 -2.87 6.59
C VAL A 40 5.64 -3.16 5.71
N SER A 41 6.57 -2.20 5.56
CA SER A 41 7.83 -2.44 4.83
C SER A 41 8.69 -3.49 5.55
N GLY A 42 8.74 -3.45 6.88
CA GLY A 42 9.44 -4.47 7.68
C GLY A 42 8.81 -5.85 7.52
N ILE A 43 7.48 -5.94 7.57
CA ILE A 43 6.74 -7.20 7.33
C ILE A 43 7.01 -7.72 5.92
N THR A 44 6.88 -6.87 4.89
CA THR A 44 7.15 -7.23 3.50
C THR A 44 8.58 -7.73 3.32
N LEU A 45 9.57 -7.02 3.88
CA LEU A 45 10.98 -7.42 3.84
C LEU A 45 11.19 -8.79 4.50
N VAL A 46 10.64 -9.01 5.70
CA VAL A 46 10.74 -10.29 6.40
C VAL A 46 10.10 -11.40 5.57
N MET A 47 8.92 -11.19 5.00
CA MET A 47 8.25 -12.17 4.14
C MET A 47 9.08 -12.51 2.90
N MET A 48 9.69 -11.51 2.25
CA MET A 48 10.57 -11.72 1.11
C MET A 48 11.82 -12.54 1.50
N LEU A 49 12.47 -12.20 2.62
CA LEU A 49 13.65 -12.92 3.12
C LEU A 49 13.33 -14.36 3.54
N LEU A 50 12.16 -14.60 4.14
CA LEU A 50 11.68 -15.95 4.47
C LEU A 50 11.35 -16.77 3.22
N GLY A 51 10.86 -16.12 2.15
CA GLY A 51 10.62 -16.77 0.86
C GLY A 51 11.93 -17.14 0.14
N ARG A 52 12.93 -16.24 0.17
CA ARG A 52 14.28 -16.49 -0.35
C ARG A 52 15.27 -15.47 0.23
N MET A 53 16.29 -15.98 0.91
CA MET A 53 17.45 -15.18 1.29
C MET A 53 18.38 -14.95 0.10
N PRO A 54 18.65 -13.70 -0.33
CA PRO A 54 19.62 -13.43 -1.38
C PRO A 54 21.06 -13.56 -0.84
N THR A 55 21.96 -13.97 -1.71
CA THR A 55 23.42 -13.84 -1.49
C THR A 55 23.84 -12.37 -1.55
N ALA A 56 25.02 -12.05 -1.00
CA ALA A 56 25.57 -10.70 -1.08
C ALA A 56 25.74 -10.23 -2.53
N GLN A 57 26.12 -11.13 -3.44
CA GLN A 57 26.31 -10.81 -4.86
C GLN A 57 24.97 -10.48 -5.55
N GLU A 58 23.91 -11.24 -5.28
CA GLU A 58 22.56 -10.95 -5.78
C GLU A 58 22.03 -9.62 -5.22
N ALA A 59 22.24 -9.35 -3.92
CA ALA A 59 21.84 -8.07 -3.33
C ALA A 59 22.56 -6.88 -4.00
N MET A 60 23.84 -7.03 -4.32
CA MET A 60 24.61 -6.00 -5.03
C MET A 60 24.19 -5.82 -6.50
N SER A 61 23.64 -6.85 -7.15
CA SER A 61 23.22 -6.76 -8.56
C SER A 61 22.01 -5.83 -8.77
N VAL A 62 21.27 -5.50 -7.70
CA VAL A 62 20.14 -4.55 -7.76
C VAL A 62 20.61 -3.11 -7.91
N LEU A 63 21.81 -2.75 -7.45
CA LEU A 63 22.31 -1.37 -7.48
C LEU A 63 22.20 -0.68 -8.85
N PRO A 64 22.68 -1.26 -9.96
CA PRO A 64 22.50 -0.66 -11.28
C PRO A 64 21.04 -0.65 -11.77
N LEU A 65 20.19 -1.51 -11.21
CA LEU A 65 18.77 -1.62 -11.54
C LEU A 65 17.88 -0.71 -10.68
N LEU A 66 18.41 -0.06 -9.64
CA LEU A 66 17.64 0.80 -8.74
C LEU A 66 16.79 1.85 -9.46
N PRO A 67 17.26 2.56 -10.49
CA PRO A 67 16.42 3.50 -11.22
C PRO A 67 15.18 2.84 -11.84
N ALA A 68 15.33 1.64 -12.40
CA ALA A 68 14.22 0.87 -12.97
C ALA A 68 13.29 0.34 -11.88
N VAL A 69 13.84 -0.17 -10.77
CA VAL A 69 13.05 -0.61 -9.60
C VAL A 69 12.18 0.52 -9.07
N LEU A 70 12.75 1.71 -8.84
CA LEU A 70 12.02 2.87 -8.35
C LEU A 70 10.96 3.33 -9.35
N LEU A 71 11.28 3.35 -10.66
CA LEU A 71 10.31 3.75 -11.68
C LEU A 71 9.14 2.77 -11.75
N PHE A 72 9.41 1.47 -11.84
CA PHE A 72 8.36 0.46 -11.93
C PHE A 72 7.53 0.39 -10.65
N ALA A 73 8.15 0.52 -9.47
CA ALA A 73 7.41 0.58 -8.22
C ALA A 73 6.49 1.82 -8.16
N ALA A 74 6.98 2.98 -8.57
CA ALA A 74 6.19 4.21 -8.60
C ALA A 74 4.99 4.10 -9.56
N MET A 75 5.24 3.54 -10.75
CA MET A 75 4.21 3.30 -11.77
C MET A 75 3.20 2.24 -11.32
N ASN A 76 3.65 1.14 -10.72
CA ASN A 76 2.79 0.05 -10.27
C ASN A 76 1.85 0.53 -9.17
N ALA A 77 2.41 1.11 -8.10
CA ALA A 77 1.61 1.70 -7.02
C ALA A 77 0.63 2.74 -7.58
N PHE A 78 1.05 3.63 -8.48
CA PHE A 78 0.11 4.58 -9.10
C PHE A 78 -1.01 3.88 -9.89
N ASN A 79 -0.65 2.88 -10.70
CA ASN A 79 -1.58 2.12 -11.56
C ASN A 79 -2.57 1.27 -10.75
N GLU A 80 -2.22 0.82 -9.55
CA GLU A 80 -3.15 0.11 -8.67
C GLU A 80 -4.00 1.07 -7.84
N GLU A 81 -3.40 2.12 -7.27
CA GLU A 81 -4.08 3.09 -6.41
C GLU A 81 -5.09 3.95 -7.16
N LEU A 82 -4.79 4.35 -8.41
CA LEU A 82 -5.64 5.23 -9.19
C LEU A 82 -7.02 4.60 -9.49
N PRO A 83 -7.13 3.50 -10.26
CA PRO A 83 -8.40 2.85 -10.52
C PRO A 83 -8.93 2.09 -9.31
N GLY A 84 -8.06 1.46 -8.51
CA GLY A 84 -8.47 0.59 -7.40
C GLY A 84 -8.93 1.32 -6.15
N ARG A 85 -8.55 2.59 -5.97
CA ARG A 85 -8.96 3.40 -4.83
C ARG A 85 -9.45 4.78 -5.21
N ALA A 86 -8.63 5.62 -5.83
CA ALA A 86 -9.00 7.02 -6.07
C ALA A 86 -10.30 7.14 -6.88
N ALA A 87 -10.39 6.44 -8.01
CA ALA A 87 -11.58 6.40 -8.84
C ALA A 87 -12.79 5.80 -8.09
N LEU A 88 -12.62 4.64 -7.46
CA LEU A 88 -13.72 3.97 -6.76
C LEU A 88 -14.22 4.76 -5.54
N LEU A 89 -13.33 5.24 -4.68
CA LEU A 89 -13.68 6.00 -3.47
C LEU A 89 -14.36 7.32 -3.82
N SER A 90 -13.93 8.01 -4.89
CA SER A 90 -14.57 9.27 -5.34
C SER A 90 -16.06 9.11 -5.65
N GLN A 91 -16.49 7.92 -6.05
CA GLN A 91 -17.88 7.63 -6.37
C GLN A 91 -18.59 6.93 -5.20
N LEU A 92 -17.97 5.92 -4.62
CA LEU A 92 -18.59 5.05 -3.62
C LEU A 92 -18.86 5.78 -2.30
N VAL A 93 -17.99 6.68 -1.85
CA VAL A 93 -18.16 7.36 -0.55
C VAL A 93 -19.47 8.14 -0.50
N GLY A 94 -19.85 8.82 -1.59
CA GLY A 94 -21.10 9.57 -1.69
C GLY A 94 -22.36 8.70 -1.85
N VAL A 95 -22.21 7.47 -2.34
CA VAL A 95 -23.33 6.57 -2.65
C VAL A 95 -23.63 5.61 -1.51
N VAL A 96 -22.60 4.93 -0.99
CA VAL A 96 -22.74 3.88 0.02
C VAL A 96 -22.23 4.31 1.39
N GLY A 97 -21.59 5.47 1.51
CA GLY A 97 -20.96 5.94 2.73
C GLY A 97 -19.52 5.44 2.90
N LYS A 98 -18.77 6.09 3.79
CA LYS A 98 -17.34 5.84 4.02
C LYS A 98 -17.04 4.37 4.32
N GLN A 99 -17.71 3.78 5.31
CA GLN A 99 -17.35 2.44 5.78
C GLN A 99 -17.58 1.37 4.71
N GLN A 100 -18.74 1.38 4.04
CA GLN A 100 -18.98 0.47 2.92
C GLN A 100 -18.00 0.69 1.77
N ALA A 101 -17.66 1.94 1.42
CA ALA A 101 -16.69 2.23 0.37
C ALA A 101 -15.29 1.68 0.70
N LEU A 102 -14.83 1.81 1.95
CA LEU A 102 -13.56 1.23 2.42
C LEU A 102 -13.59 -0.30 2.32
N LEU A 103 -14.68 -0.95 2.75
CA LEU A 103 -14.80 -2.41 2.71
C LEU A 103 -14.89 -2.96 1.28
N LEU A 104 -15.62 -2.28 0.38
CA LEU A 104 -15.75 -2.69 -1.02
C LEU A 104 -14.41 -2.59 -1.75
N THR A 105 -13.70 -1.47 -1.59
CA THR A 105 -12.36 -1.30 -2.20
C THR A 105 -11.35 -2.30 -1.63
N ALA A 106 -11.38 -2.55 -0.32
CA ALA A 106 -10.57 -3.58 0.33
C ALA A 106 -10.86 -4.98 -0.21
N ALA A 107 -12.13 -5.35 -0.36
CA ALA A 107 -12.52 -6.65 -0.90
C ALA A 107 -12.08 -6.83 -2.36
N LEU A 108 -12.29 -5.83 -3.21
CA LEU A 108 -11.87 -5.86 -4.61
C LEU A 108 -10.34 -5.99 -4.73
N PHE A 109 -9.60 -5.18 -3.96
CA PHE A 109 -8.14 -5.23 -3.95
C PHE A 109 -7.63 -6.59 -3.45
N GLY A 110 -8.19 -7.10 -2.35
CA GLY A 110 -7.85 -8.42 -1.82
C GLY A 110 -8.12 -9.54 -2.83
N LEU A 111 -9.29 -9.57 -3.45
CA LEU A 111 -9.63 -10.58 -4.47
C LEU A 111 -8.72 -10.51 -5.69
N GLY A 112 -8.31 -9.30 -6.11
CA GLY A 112 -7.32 -9.12 -7.17
C GLY A 112 -5.96 -9.75 -6.86
N HIS A 113 -5.66 -9.97 -5.57
CA HIS A 113 -4.42 -10.56 -5.07
C HIS A 113 -4.53 -12.06 -4.76
N PHE A 114 -5.57 -12.76 -5.25
CA PHE A 114 -5.67 -14.22 -5.04
C PHE A 114 -4.46 -15.00 -5.57
N TYR A 115 -3.84 -14.54 -6.66
CA TYR A 115 -2.60 -15.12 -7.20
C TYR A 115 -1.36 -14.28 -6.85
N GLY A 116 -1.48 -13.38 -5.87
CA GLY A 116 -0.38 -12.55 -5.38
C GLY A 116 0.59 -13.33 -4.51
N VAL A 117 1.43 -12.59 -3.78
CA VAL A 117 2.39 -13.16 -2.83
C VAL A 117 2.08 -12.61 -1.43
N PRO A 118 1.64 -13.46 -0.47
CA PRO A 118 1.40 -14.90 -0.60
C PRO A 118 0.15 -15.22 -1.46
N PRO A 119 0.07 -16.42 -2.07
CA PRO A 119 -1.09 -16.81 -2.88
C PRO A 119 -2.25 -17.31 -2.03
N GLY A 120 -3.44 -17.37 -2.66
CA GLY A 120 -4.66 -17.90 -2.08
C GLY A 120 -5.30 -16.98 -1.06
N LEU A 121 -6.08 -17.57 -0.14
CA LEU A 121 -6.90 -16.80 0.80
C LEU A 121 -6.08 -15.93 1.77
N SER A 122 -4.88 -16.36 2.15
CA SER A 122 -3.99 -15.55 3.00
C SER A 122 -3.57 -14.26 2.29
N GLY A 123 -3.24 -14.35 0.99
CA GLY A 123 -2.97 -13.20 0.12
C GLY A 123 -4.16 -12.24 0.05
N VAL A 124 -5.35 -12.80 -0.21
CA VAL A 124 -6.60 -12.02 -0.27
C VAL A 124 -6.86 -11.24 1.01
N LEU A 125 -6.73 -11.90 2.17
CA LEU A 125 -6.98 -11.27 3.47
C LEU A 125 -5.93 -10.21 3.81
N LEU A 126 -4.65 -10.51 3.58
CA LEU A 126 -3.55 -9.58 3.86
C LEU A 126 -3.64 -8.35 2.95
N ALA A 127 -3.76 -8.57 1.64
CA ALA A 127 -3.92 -7.50 0.66
C ALA A 127 -5.20 -6.72 0.92
N GLY A 128 -6.32 -7.36 1.25
CA GLY A 128 -7.57 -6.67 1.58
C GLY A 128 -7.44 -5.78 2.82
N PHE A 129 -6.81 -6.26 3.88
CA PHE A 129 -6.56 -5.45 5.08
C PHE A 129 -5.63 -4.26 4.80
N PHE A 130 -4.55 -4.48 4.05
CA PHE A 130 -3.68 -3.40 3.58
C PHE A 130 -4.45 -2.41 2.69
N GLY A 131 -5.28 -2.95 1.80
CA GLY A 131 -6.33 -2.32 1.00
C GLY A 131 -7.12 -1.29 1.77
N TRP A 132 -7.73 -1.75 2.85
CA TRP A 132 -8.55 -0.97 3.74
C TRP A 132 -7.77 0.18 4.40
N LEU A 133 -6.54 -0.06 4.88
CA LEU A 133 -5.69 0.99 5.47
C LEU A 133 -5.35 2.10 4.48
N LEU A 134 -4.98 1.73 3.25
CA LEU A 134 -4.66 2.70 2.20
C LEU A 134 -5.91 3.49 1.79
N SER A 135 -7.06 2.84 1.64
CA SER A 135 -8.34 3.52 1.37
C SER A 135 -8.69 4.49 2.50
N LYS A 136 -8.50 4.08 3.76
CA LYS A 136 -8.74 4.95 4.93
C LYS A 136 -7.83 6.17 4.89
N SER A 137 -6.55 6.01 4.55
CA SER A 137 -5.61 7.12 4.40
C SER A 137 -6.06 8.12 3.35
N MET A 138 -6.58 7.64 2.22
CA MET A 138 -7.01 8.47 1.12
C MET A 138 -8.25 9.29 1.47
N VAL A 139 -9.25 8.64 2.09
CA VAL A 139 -10.49 9.32 2.51
C VAL A 139 -10.23 10.33 3.63
N GLU A 140 -9.43 9.97 4.64
CA GLU A 140 -9.23 10.83 5.82
C GLU A 140 -8.28 12.00 5.56
N THR A 141 -7.31 11.83 4.67
CA THR A 141 -6.41 12.93 4.27
C THR A 141 -6.91 13.69 3.04
N GLU A 142 -7.99 13.24 2.41
CA GLU A 142 -8.50 13.79 1.14
C GLU A 142 -7.41 13.86 0.06
N GLY A 143 -6.52 12.87 0.00
CA GLY A 143 -5.40 12.89 -0.94
C GLY A 143 -4.72 11.54 -1.17
N PHE A 144 -3.93 11.51 -2.23
CA PHE A 144 -3.26 10.32 -2.75
C PHE A 144 -1.99 9.95 -1.99
N PHE A 145 -1.42 10.91 -1.26
CA PHE A 145 -0.03 10.86 -0.80
C PHE A 145 0.28 9.62 0.04
N TRP A 146 -0.51 9.34 1.09
CA TRP A 146 -0.23 8.21 1.98
C TRP A 146 -0.49 6.86 1.32
N ALA A 147 -1.62 6.72 0.61
CA ALA A 147 -1.95 5.50 -0.12
C ALA A 147 -0.82 5.12 -1.09
N TRP A 148 -0.41 6.07 -1.93
CA TRP A 148 0.65 5.85 -2.90
C TRP A 148 2.02 5.66 -2.26
N THR A 149 2.41 6.48 -1.29
CA THR A 149 3.75 6.38 -0.68
C THR A 149 3.95 5.05 0.03
N ILE A 150 2.94 4.60 0.79
CA ILE A 150 3.04 3.35 1.54
C ILE A 150 3.09 2.15 0.59
N HIS A 151 2.25 2.15 -0.46
CA HIS A 151 2.26 1.11 -1.48
C HIS A 151 3.57 1.10 -2.26
N PHE A 152 4.01 2.26 -2.74
CA PHE A 152 5.28 2.45 -3.43
C PHE A 152 6.45 1.83 -2.68
N LEU A 153 6.54 2.03 -1.36
CA LEU A 153 7.60 1.43 -0.55
C LEU A 153 7.55 -0.11 -0.52
N GLN A 154 6.35 -0.71 -0.58
CA GLN A 154 6.22 -2.17 -0.69
C GLN A 154 6.70 -2.65 -2.05
N ASP A 155 6.31 -1.94 -3.11
CA ASP A 155 6.73 -2.26 -4.47
C ASP A 155 8.23 -2.09 -4.65
N VAL A 156 8.87 -1.09 -4.03
CA VAL A 156 10.34 -0.98 -4.08
C VAL A 156 11.01 -2.24 -3.55
N LEU A 157 10.52 -2.80 -2.44
CA LEU A 157 11.04 -4.06 -1.90
C LEU A 157 10.77 -5.23 -2.85
N ILE A 158 9.53 -5.38 -3.30
CA ILE A 158 9.12 -6.50 -4.17
C ILE A 158 9.90 -6.48 -5.49
N PHE A 159 9.97 -5.32 -6.16
CA PHE A 159 10.68 -5.16 -7.42
C PHE A 159 12.20 -5.30 -7.25
N ALA A 160 12.77 -4.89 -6.12
CA ALA A 160 14.17 -5.17 -5.81
C ALA A 160 14.43 -6.69 -5.73
N PHE A 161 13.57 -7.45 -5.04
CA PHE A 161 13.67 -8.91 -4.97
C PHE A 161 13.46 -9.59 -6.33
N LEU A 162 12.52 -9.11 -7.14
CA LEU A 162 12.33 -9.61 -8.51
C LEU A 162 13.55 -9.34 -9.40
N ALA A 163 14.20 -8.19 -9.23
CA ALA A 163 15.41 -7.84 -9.96
C ALA A 163 16.59 -8.78 -9.61
N MET A 164 16.73 -9.18 -8.35
CA MET A 164 17.75 -10.13 -7.89
C MET A 164 17.64 -11.50 -8.57
N VAL A 165 16.41 -12.01 -8.75
CA VAL A 165 16.16 -13.34 -9.31
C VAL A 165 16.48 -13.42 -10.82
N ARG A 166 16.48 -12.30 -11.54
CA ARG A 166 16.71 -12.26 -12.99
C ARG A 166 18.13 -11.83 -13.39
N GLY A 167 18.93 -11.33 -12.45
CA GLY A 167 20.30 -10.87 -12.70
C GLY A 167 21.39 -11.92 -12.47
N GLY A 168 21.03 -13.19 -12.25
CA GLY A 168 21.93 -14.32 -12.04
C GLY A 168 21.88 -15.33 -13.17
#